data_AF-A0AA97GYH8-F1
#
_entry.id   AF-A0AA97GYH8-F1
#
_cell.length_a   1.000
_cell.length_b   1.000
_cell.length_c   1.000
_cell.angle_alpha   90.00
_cell.angle_beta   90.00
_cell.angle_gamma   90.00
#
_symmetry.space_group_name_H-M   'P 1'
#
loop_
_entity.id
_entity.type
_entity.pdbx_description
1 polymer ?
#
loop_
_entity_poly.entity_id
_entity_poly.type
_entity_poly.pdbx_seq_one_letter_code
_entity_poly.pdbx_strand_id
1 'polypeptide(L)'
;MMNKQQTDQKIQTLLQAMAKAIEEQQWQHIRHFDQQLMQILNEAKLAPWYPSWQSRVRELKGEYSHFLALINAQKNELQTRMQQHQKDRDGIIAYKQFTDGAR
;
A
#
# COMPACT_ATOMS: atom_id res chain seq x y z
N MET A 1 -26.62 -6.28 8.86
CA MET A 1 -25.44 -5.63 9.46
C MET A 1 -24.58 -6.73 10.07
N MET A 2 -23.28 -6.79 9.76
CA MET A 2 -22.39 -7.80 10.34
C MET A 2 -22.30 -7.63 11.86
N ASN A 3 -22.18 -8.74 12.58
CA ASN A 3 -21.89 -8.68 14.02
C ASN A 3 -20.40 -8.38 14.24
N LYS A 4 -20.03 -8.14 15.51
CA LYS A 4 -18.65 -7.84 15.92
C LYS A 4 -17.64 -8.89 15.43
N GLN A 5 -17.93 -10.17 15.66
CA GLN A 5 -17.04 -11.28 15.29
C GLN A 5 -16.87 -11.41 13.77
N GLN A 6 -17.96 -11.27 13.01
CA GLN A 6 -17.92 -11.30 11.55
C GLN A 6 -17.10 -10.14 10.98
N THR A 7 -17.25 -8.95 11.58
CA THR A 7 -16.45 -7.77 11.22
C THR A 7 -14.97 -8.02 11.48
N ASP A 8 -14.62 -8.53 12.66
CA ASP A 8 -13.22 -8.82 13.02
C ASP A 8 -12.60 -9.86 12.07
N GLN A 9 -13.31 -10.94 11.79
CA GLN A 9 -12.84 -11.98 10.86
C GLN A 9 -12.59 -11.40 9.46
N LYS A 10 -13.54 -10.62 8.94
CA LYS A 10 -13.40 -10.05 7.59
C LYS A 10 -12.26 -9.05 7.50
N ILE A 11 -12.06 -8.25 8.54
CA ILE A 11 -10.92 -7.33 8.61
C ILE A 11 -9.61 -8.09 8.67
N GLN A 12 -9.50 -9.15 9.47
CA GLN A 12 -8.29 -9.97 9.53
C GLN A 12 -7.95 -10.59 8.16
N THR A 13 -8.95 -11.11 7.44
CA THR A 13 -8.75 -11.61 6.07
C THR A 13 -8.25 -10.52 5.13
N LEU A 14 -8.81 -9.31 5.19
CA LEU A 14 -8.38 -8.19 4.36
C LEU A 14 -6.96 -7.73 4.69
N LEU A 15 -6.57 -7.71 5.96
CA LEU A 15 -5.23 -7.32 6.38
C LEU A 15 -4.19 -8.34 5.90
N GLN A 16 -4.48 -9.64 6.00
CA GLN A 16 -3.61 -10.68 5.45
C GLN A 16 -3.47 -10.58 3.93
N ALA A 17 -4.59 -10.34 3.23
CA ALA A 17 -4.57 -10.14 1.78
C ALA A 17 -3.81 -8.86 1.38
N MET A 18 -3.93 -7.79 2.17
CA MET A 18 -3.21 -6.54 1.95
C MET A 18 -1.71 -6.70 2.19
N ALA A 19 -1.30 -7.40 3.26
CA ALA A 19 0.11 -7.71 3.51
C ALA A 19 0.74 -8.47 2.34
N LYS A 20 0.07 -9.52 1.86
CA LYS A 20 0.51 -10.29 0.68
C LYS A 20 0.57 -9.42 -0.58
N ALA A 21 -0.43 -8.57 -0.82
CA ALA A 21 -0.44 -7.68 -1.98
C ALA A 21 0.69 -6.63 -1.92
N ILE A 22 1.08 -6.17 -0.73
CA ILE A 22 2.25 -5.30 -0.53
C ILE A 22 3.54 -6.04 -0.83
N GLU A 23 3.72 -7.25 -0.33
CA GLU A 23 4.89 -8.10 -0.62
C GLU A 23 5.03 -8.36 -2.14
N GLU A 24 3.93 -8.66 -2.81
CA GLU A 24 3.88 -8.95 -4.25
C GLU A 24 3.78 -7.68 -5.13
N GLN A 25 3.82 -6.48 -4.54
CA GLN A 25 3.71 -5.18 -5.22
C GLN A 25 2.47 -5.04 -6.12
N GLN A 26 1.36 -5.66 -5.73
CA GLN A 26 0.10 -5.66 -6.48
C GLN A 26 -0.72 -4.41 -6.18
N TRP A 27 -0.28 -3.26 -6.70
CA TRP A 27 -0.83 -1.92 -6.41
C TRP A 27 -2.35 -1.77 -6.61
N GLN A 28 -2.94 -2.50 -7.54
CA GLN A 28 -4.39 -2.49 -7.76
C GLN A 28 -5.12 -3.22 -6.63
N HIS A 29 -4.61 -4.37 -6.19
CA HIS A 29 -5.18 -5.14 -5.08
C HIS A 29 -5.04 -4.39 -3.75
N ILE A 30 -3.91 -3.73 -3.50
CA ILE A 30 -3.72 -2.90 -2.30
C ILE A 30 -4.83 -1.83 -2.20
N ARG A 31 -5.09 -1.10 -3.30
CA ARG A 31 -6.15 -0.08 -3.35
C ARG A 31 -7.54 -0.69 -3.16
N HIS A 32 -7.80 -1.84 -3.75
CA HIS A 32 -9.06 -2.54 -3.62
C HIS A 32 -9.33 -2.98 -2.17
N PHE A 33 -8.33 -3.55 -1.49
CA PHE A 33 -8.46 -3.97 -0.10
C PHE A 33 -8.61 -2.79 0.86
N ASP A 34 -7.95 -1.65 0.61
CA ASP A 34 -8.13 -0.43 1.38
C ASP A 34 -9.58 0.07 1.32
N GLN A 35 -10.16 0.13 0.12
CA GLN A 35 -11.55 0.53 -0.07
C GLN A 35 -12.52 -0.39 0.69
N GLN A 36 -12.30 -1.72 0.61
CA GLN A 36 -13.13 -2.67 1.36
C GLN A 36 -12.98 -2.50 2.88
N LEU A 37 -11.75 -2.27 3.36
CA LEU A 37 -11.48 -2.05 4.78
C LEU A 37 -12.20 -0.79 5.28
N MET A 38 -12.12 0.30 4.53
CA MET A 38 -12.79 1.56 4.88
C MET A 38 -14.32 1.43 4.87
N GLN A 39 -14.88 0.68 3.92
CA GLN A 39 -16.31 0.40 3.89
C GLN A 39 -16.75 -0.33 5.16
N ILE A 40 -16.07 -1.42 5.53
CA ILE A 40 -16.40 -2.21 6.72
C ILE A 40 -16.28 -1.36 8.00
N LEU A 41 -15.24 -0.54 8.12
CA LEU A 41 -15.06 0.35 9.27
C LEU A 41 -16.17 1.40 9.37
N ASN A 42 -16.65 1.91 8.24
CA ASN A 42 -17.76 2.86 8.22
C ASN A 42 -19.09 2.20 8.59
N GLU A 43 -19.35 0.97 8.11
CA GLU A 43 -20.51 0.18 8.53
C GLU A 43 -20.45 -0.16 10.03
N ALA A 44 -19.26 -0.53 10.54
CA ALA A 44 -19.05 -0.86 11.94
C ALA A 44 -19.37 0.32 12.87
N LYS A 45 -19.01 1.56 12.49
CA LYS A 45 -19.30 2.78 13.28
C LYS A 45 -20.78 2.99 13.60
N LEU A 46 -21.67 2.46 12.75
CA LEU A 46 -23.11 2.59 12.91
C LEU A 46 -23.70 1.49 13.81
N ALA A 47 -22.92 0.48 14.17
CA ALA A 47 -23.42 -0.67 14.90
C ALA A 47 -23.47 -0.41 16.43
N PRO A 48 -24.48 -0.91 17.15
CA PRO A 48 -24.60 -0.73 18.61
C PRO A 48 -23.41 -1.29 19.41
N TRP A 49 -22.70 -2.27 18.86
CA TRP A 49 -21.55 -2.90 19.51
C TRP A 49 -20.23 -2.12 19.32
N TYR A 50 -20.20 -1.09 18.46
CA TYR A 50 -18.99 -0.32 18.13
C TYR A 50 -18.27 0.32 19.33
N PRO A 51 -18.97 0.86 20.36
CA PRO A 51 -18.30 1.40 21.54
C PRO A 51 -17.39 0.38 22.25
N SER A 52 -17.77 -0.90 22.23
CA SER A 52 -16.97 -2.00 22.82
C SER A 52 -15.75 -2.40 21.98
N TRP A 53 -15.55 -1.76 20.83
CA TRP A 53 -14.56 -2.13 19.82
C TRP A 53 -13.46 -1.08 19.65
N GLN A 54 -13.48 -0.01 20.46
CA GLN A 54 -12.50 1.08 20.36
C GLN A 54 -11.05 0.64 20.57
N SER A 55 -10.79 -0.35 21.44
CA SER A 55 -9.45 -0.91 21.63
C SER A 55 -8.95 -1.55 20.33
N ARG A 56 -9.78 -2.38 19.69
CA ARG A 56 -9.46 -3.02 18.42
C ARG A 56 -9.25 -2.00 17.30
N VAL A 57 -10.04 -0.92 17.24
CA VAL A 57 -9.83 0.17 16.28
C VAL A 57 -8.45 0.82 16.47
N ARG A 58 -7.94 0.91 17.71
CA ARG A 58 -6.59 1.44 17.97
C ARG A 58 -5.51 0.50 17.46
N GLU A 59 -5.66 -0.81 17.66
CA GLU A 59 -4.76 -1.82 17.10
C GLU A 59 -4.72 -1.78 15.58
N LEU A 60 -5.90 -1.71 14.94
CA LEU A 60 -6.04 -1.61 13.49
C LEU A 60 -5.33 -0.37 12.91
N LYS A 61 -5.37 0.76 13.62
CA LYS A 61 -4.61 1.96 13.22
C LYS A 61 -3.10 1.72 13.23
N GLY A 62 -2.61 0.96 14.22
CA GLY A 62 -1.19 0.57 14.29
C GLY A 62 -0.79 -0.32 13.11
N GLU A 63 -1.55 -1.39 12.88
CA GLU A 63 -1.35 -2.33 11.76
C GLU A 63 -1.37 -1.58 10.40
N TYR A 64 -2.35 -0.69 10.20
CA TYR A 64 -2.46 0.10 8.98
C TYR A 64 -1.30 1.09 8.79
N SER A 65 -0.82 1.70 9.87
CA SER A 65 0.34 2.61 9.83
C SER A 65 1.62 1.89 9.41
N HIS A 66 1.77 0.62 9.83
CA HIS A 66 2.87 -0.22 9.38
C HIS A 66 2.80 -0.48 7.86
N PHE A 67 1.63 -0.81 7.32
CA PHE A 67 1.45 -0.99 5.87
C PHE A 67 1.77 0.29 5.08
N LEU A 68 1.36 1.46 5.56
CA LEU A 68 1.72 2.74 4.93
C LEU A 68 3.24 2.94 4.89
N ALA A 69 3.96 2.58 5.96
CA ALA A 69 5.42 2.67 5.98
C ALA A 69 6.06 1.77 4.92
N LEU A 70 5.59 0.53 4.77
CA LEU A 70 6.09 -0.41 3.76
C LEU A 70 5.83 0.09 2.33
N ILE A 71 4.60 0.54 2.04
CA ILE A 71 4.23 1.08 0.73
C ILE A 71 5.09 2.31 0.39
N ASN A 72 5.32 3.20 1.35
CA ASN A 72 6.16 4.38 1.15
C ASN A 72 7.63 4.01 0.90
N ALA A 73 8.17 3.00 1.59
CA ALA A 73 9.52 2.52 1.35
C ALA A 73 9.66 1.97 -0.09
N GLN A 74 8.72 1.14 -0.54
CA GLN A 74 8.72 0.61 -1.91
C GLN A 74 8.58 1.71 -2.97
N LYS A 75 7.74 2.72 -2.71
CA LYS A 75 7.61 3.90 -3.59
C LYS A 75 8.93 4.65 -3.71
N ASN A 76 9.62 4.89 -2.60
CA ASN A 76 10.90 5.59 -2.60
C ASN A 76 11.96 4.81 -3.37
N GLU A 77 12.01 3.49 -3.19
CA GLU A 77 12.92 2.62 -3.94
C GLU A 77 12.66 2.70 -5.45
N LEU A 78 11.38 2.64 -5.86
CA LEU A 78 11.01 2.78 -7.27
C LEU A 78 11.44 4.14 -7.84
N GLN A 79 11.24 5.22 -7.09
CA GLN A 79 11.68 6.56 -7.49
C GLN A 79 13.20 6.65 -7.66
N THR A 80 13.98 6.07 -6.74
CA THR A 80 15.44 6.00 -6.87
C THR A 80 15.86 5.24 -8.12
N ARG A 81 15.23 4.08 -8.40
CA ARG A 81 15.51 3.30 -9.63
C ARG A 81 15.16 4.08 -10.89
N MET A 82 14.04 4.82 -10.90
CA MET A 82 13.66 5.66 -12.04
C MET A 82 14.66 6.79 -12.28
N GLN A 83 15.13 7.46 -11.21
CA GLN A 83 16.16 8.50 -11.33
C GLN A 83 17.49 7.94 -11.85
N GLN A 84 17.88 6.74 -11.42
CA GLN A 84 19.09 6.09 -11.93
C GLN A 84 18.95 5.76 -13.41
N HIS A 85 17.82 5.17 -13.83
CA HIS A 85 17.55 4.91 -15.25
C HIS A 85 17.56 6.17 -16.13
N GLN A 86 17.07 7.31 -15.62
CA GLN A 86 17.15 8.58 -16.34
C GLN A 86 18.61 9.02 -16.54
N LYS A 87 19.43 8.98 -15.47
CA LYS A 87 20.86 9.31 -15.56
C LYS A 87 21.60 8.40 -16.52
N ASP A 88 21.35 7.09 -16.47
CA ASP A 88 21.98 6.11 -17.36
C ASP A 88 21.59 6.37 -18.82
N ARG A 89 20.31 6.68 -19.09
CA ARG A 89 19.84 7.06 -20.42
C ARG A 89 20.54 8.31 -20.94
N ASP A 90 20.66 9.35 -20.11
CA ASP A 90 21.33 10.60 -20.49
C ASP A 90 22.82 10.35 -20.79
N GLY A 91 23.49 9.51 -19.99
CA GLY A 91 24.88 9.10 -20.23
C GLY A 91 25.08 8.35 -21.55
N ILE A 92 24.17 7.44 -21.89
CA ILE A 92 24.19 6.72 -23.17
C ILE A 92 23.99 7.68 -24.35
N ILE A 93 23.07 8.65 -24.24
CA ILE A 93 22.83 9.66 -25.27
C ILE A 93 24.07 10.55 -25.46
N ALA A 94 24.66 11.04 -24.38
CA ALA A 94 25.86 11.87 -24.42
C ALA A 94 27.05 11.12 -25.05
N TYR A 95 27.23 9.85 -24.70
CA TYR A 95 28.26 9.00 -25.29
C TYR A 95 28.06 8.83 -26.79
N LYS A 96 26.82 8.53 -27.23
CA LYS A 96 26.49 8.39 -28.64
C LYS A 96 26.71 9.68 -29.44
N GLN A 97 26.30 10.82 -28.90
CA GLN A 97 26.52 12.13 -29.55
C GLN A 97 28.01 12.47 -29.67
N PHE A 98 28.80 12.15 -28.65
CA PHE A 98 30.24 12.33 -28.68
C PHE A 98 30.92 11.44 -29.73
N THR A 99 30.54 10.16 -29.81
CA THR A 99 31.12 9.22 -30.79
C THR A 99 30.66 9.49 -32.22
N ASP A 100 29.41 9.92 -32.43
CA ASP A 100 28.86 10.21 -33.76
C ASP A 100 29.31 11.59 -34.30
N GLY A 101 29.64 12.55 -33.42
CA GLY A 101 30.18 13.86 -33.79
C GLY A 101 31.71 13.93 -33.92
N ALA A 102 32.43 12.86 -33.58
CA ALA A 102 33.88 12.75 -33.72
C ALA A 102 34.33 12.15 -35.07
N ARG A 103 33.44 12.11 -36.07
CA ARG A 103 33.72 11.76 -37.48
C ARG A 103 33.58 12.98 -38.35
#